data_AF-A0AAU5U6X9-F1
#
_entry.id   AF-A0AAU5U6X9-F1
#
_cell.length_a   1.000
_cell.length_b   1.000
_cell.length_c   1.000
_cell.angle_alpha   90.00
_cell.angle_beta   90.00
_cell.angle_gamma   90.00
#
_symmetry.space_group_name_H-M   'P 1'
#
loop_
_entity.id
_entity.type
_entity.pdbx_description
1 polymer ?
#
loop_
_entity_poly.entity_id
_entity_poly.type
_entity_poly.pdbx_seq_one_letter_code
_entity_poly.pdbx_strand_id
1 'polypeptide(L)'
;MNSRWGLGYHPAMLGLRLALEVTALVCFGYWAWHVSAHGLRYVTVVGIPVLVAVVWGVFATPGDASRSGDTVVATVGPLRLLLELAVFFGGAAAAYVAGAQTPALVLAIVLVAYHAVSLDRIGWLLRN
;
A
#
# COMPACT_ATOMS: atom_id res chain seq x y z
N MET A 1 -10.61 23.73 4.92
CA MET A 1 -11.45 23.40 3.74
C MET A 1 -11.55 21.90 3.65
N ASN A 2 -12.77 21.36 3.69
CA ASN A 2 -13.03 19.93 3.78
C ASN A 2 -12.56 19.21 2.50
N SER A 3 -11.44 18.49 2.60
CA SER A 3 -10.83 17.63 1.57
C SER A 3 -11.69 16.41 1.18
N ARG A 4 -12.89 16.27 1.76
CA ARG A 4 -13.82 15.15 1.58
C ARG A 4 -14.45 15.04 0.17
N TRP A 5 -14.12 15.95 -0.75
CA TRP A 5 -14.71 16.04 -2.10
C TRP A 5 -13.71 15.78 -3.24
N GLY A 6 -12.47 15.42 -2.92
CA GLY A 6 -11.49 15.06 -3.94
C GLY A 6 -11.67 13.62 -4.45
N LEU A 7 -11.28 13.37 -5.71
CA LEU A 7 -11.40 12.07 -6.37
C LEU A 7 -10.77 10.94 -5.54
N GLY A 8 -9.68 11.20 -4.83
CA GLY A 8 -9.00 10.23 -3.96
C GLY A 8 -9.86 9.69 -2.81
N TYR A 9 -10.92 10.39 -2.41
CA TYR A 9 -11.85 9.97 -1.35
C TYR A 9 -13.18 9.38 -1.88
N HIS A 10 -13.36 9.31 -3.21
CA HIS A 10 -14.54 8.69 -3.80
C HIS A 10 -14.60 7.18 -3.46
N PRO A 11 -15.76 6.60 -3.13
CA PRO A 11 -15.86 5.20 -2.69
C PRO A 11 -15.28 4.19 -3.69
N ALA A 12 -15.41 4.46 -5.00
CA ALA A 12 -14.78 3.65 -6.03
C ALA A 12 -13.24 3.68 -5.98
N MET A 13 -12.65 4.84 -5.67
CA MET A 13 -11.20 4.98 -5.52
C MET A 13 -10.69 4.33 -4.24
N LEU A 14 -11.49 4.33 -3.17
CA LEU A 14 -11.20 3.57 -1.96
C LEU A 14 -11.27 2.06 -2.21
N GLY A 15 -12.25 1.59 -2.98
CA GLY A 15 -12.34 0.19 -3.41
C GLY A 15 -11.15 -0.23 -4.29
N LEU A 16 -10.77 0.62 -5.25
CA LEU A 16 -9.59 0.40 -6.08
C LEU A 16 -8.31 0.36 -5.23
N ARG A 17 -8.18 1.28 -4.27
CA ARG A 17 -7.07 1.30 -3.32
C ARG A 17 -6.97 -0.02 -2.55
N LEU A 18 -8.08 -0.49 -1.99
CA LEU A 18 -8.11 -1.76 -1.27
C LEU A 18 -7.67 -2.93 -2.17
N ALA A 19 -8.12 -2.97 -3.42
CA ALA A 19 -7.70 -3.98 -4.38
C ALA A 19 -6.18 -3.91 -4.66
N LEU A 20 -5.63 -2.71 -4.80
CA LEU A 20 -4.18 -2.49 -4.95
C LEU A 20 -3.41 -2.90 -3.69
N GLU A 21 -3.96 -2.65 -2.49
CA GLU A 21 -3.35 -3.04 -1.21
C GLU A 21 -3.24 -4.55 -1.11
N VAL A 22 -4.34 -5.26 -1.39
CA VAL A 22 -4.37 -6.73 -1.40
C VAL A 22 -3.41 -7.29 -2.46
N THR A 23 -3.37 -6.68 -3.65
CA THR A 23 -2.46 -7.12 -4.72
C THR A 23 -1.01 -6.97 -4.30
N ALA A 24 -0.63 -5.83 -3.69
CA ALA A 24 0.72 -5.62 -3.19
C ALA A 24 1.11 -6.64 -2.09
N LEU A 25 0.20 -6.96 -1.17
CA LEU A 25 0.41 -7.99 -0.14
C LEU A 25 0.62 -9.38 -0.76
N VAL A 26 -0.15 -9.73 -1.79
CA VAL A 26 0.05 -10.98 -2.55
C VAL A 26 1.42 -11.01 -3.22
N CYS A 27 1.88 -9.89 -3.80
CA CYS A 27 3.21 -9.80 -4.39
C CYS A 27 4.32 -10.01 -3.36
N PHE A 28 4.17 -9.49 -2.13
CA PHE A 28 5.12 -9.80 -1.05
C PHE A 28 5.11 -11.27 -0.66
N GLY A 29 3.93 -11.92 -0.61
CA GLY A 29 3.83 -13.36 -0.37
C GLY A 29 4.48 -14.19 -1.47
N TYR A 30 4.28 -13.80 -2.74
CA TYR A 30 4.93 -14.42 -3.90
C TYR A 30 6.46 -14.29 -3.84
N TRP A 31 6.97 -13.09 -3.52
CA TRP A 31 8.39 -12.88 -3.33
C TRP A 31 8.96 -13.70 -2.17
N ALA A 32 8.24 -13.76 -1.04
CA ALA A 32 8.64 -14.57 0.10
C ALA A 32 8.72 -16.06 -0.26
N TRP A 33 7.81 -16.58 -1.10
CA TRP A 33 7.87 -17.96 -1.59
C TRP A 33 9.21 -18.26 -2.29
N HIS A 34 9.68 -17.33 -3.13
CA HIS A 34 10.86 -17.51 -3.96
C HIS A 34 12.17 -17.34 -3.22
N VAL A 35 12.24 -16.44 -2.22
CA VAL A 35 13.47 -16.17 -1.46
C VAL A 35 13.62 -17.10 -0.26
N SER A 36 12.53 -17.71 0.23
CA SER A 36 12.57 -18.50 1.46
C SER A 36 13.10 -19.92 1.27
N ALA A 37 13.89 -20.35 2.26
CA ALA A 37 14.31 -21.74 2.42
C ALA A 37 13.10 -22.67 2.59
N HIS A 38 13.20 -23.90 2.08
CA HIS A 38 12.09 -24.86 2.01
C HIS A 38 11.35 -25.10 3.33
N GLY A 39 12.05 -25.12 4.47
CA GLY A 39 11.44 -25.36 5.79
C GLY A 39 10.66 -24.17 6.36
N LEU A 40 10.96 -22.94 5.93
CA LEU A 40 10.31 -21.71 6.44
C LEU A 40 9.32 -21.09 5.46
N ARG A 41 9.24 -21.64 4.24
CA ARG A 41 8.51 -21.04 3.11
C ARG A 41 7.05 -20.72 3.42
N TYR A 42 6.31 -21.63 4.04
CA TYR A 42 4.91 -21.37 4.39
C TYR A 42 4.76 -20.29 5.47
N VAL A 43 5.69 -20.26 6.43
CA VAL A 43 5.70 -19.28 7.52
C VAL A 43 5.99 -17.89 6.96
N THR A 44 6.96 -17.74 6.06
CA THR A 44 7.33 -16.43 5.50
C THR A 44 6.31 -15.89 4.50
N VAL A 45 5.66 -16.76 3.72
CA VAL A 45 4.61 -16.37 2.76
C VAL A 45 3.41 -15.72 3.45
N VAL A 46 3.10 -16.13 4.68
CA VAL A 46 2.04 -15.51 5.48
C VAL A 46 2.62 -14.42 6.38
N GLY A 47 3.75 -14.68 7.03
CA GLY A 47 4.38 -13.80 8.00
C GLY A 47 4.78 -12.46 7.40
N ILE A 48 5.36 -12.42 6.19
CA ILE A 48 5.77 -11.16 5.55
C ILE A 48 4.56 -10.27 5.24
N PRO A 49 3.51 -10.74 4.51
CA PRO A 49 2.31 -9.93 4.30
C PRO A 49 1.63 -9.49 5.61
N VAL A 50 1.58 -10.35 6.62
CA VAL A 50 1.00 -10.00 7.92
C VAL A 50 1.81 -8.89 8.60
N LEU A 51 3.14 -9.00 8.62
CA LEU A 51 3.99 -7.95 9.18
C LEU A 51 3.81 -6.62 8.45
N VAL A 52 3.75 -6.65 7.12
CA VAL A 52 3.49 -5.45 6.30
C VAL A 52 2.11 -4.86 6.62
N ALA A 53 1.08 -5.70 6.73
CA ALA A 53 -0.28 -5.26 7.08
C ALA A 53 -0.37 -4.68 8.50
N VAL A 54 0.38 -5.25 9.46
CA VAL A 54 0.48 -4.72 10.83
C VAL A 54 1.14 -3.34 10.81
N VAL A 55 2.29 -3.19 10.15
CA VAL A 55 2.97 -1.89 10.03
C VAL A 55 2.02 -0.86 9.38
N TRP A 56 1.33 -1.26 8.30
CA TRP A 56 0.36 -0.40 7.62
C TRP A 56 -0.83 0.02 8.49
N GLY A 57 -1.29 -0.86 9.39
CA GLY A 57 -2.43 -0.62 10.28
C GLY A 57 -2.06 0.17 11.52
N VAL A 58 -0.87 -0.05 12.07
CA VAL A 58 -0.38 0.63 13.29
C VAL A 58 -0.10 2.09 13.03
N PHE A 59 0.55 2.42 11.91
CA PHE A 59 0.93 3.79 11.56
C PHE A 59 -0.12 4.43 10.65
N ALA A 60 -0.86 5.42 11.14
CA ALA A 60 -1.77 6.19 10.31
C ALA A 60 -1.83 7.68 10.68
N THR A 61 -2.33 8.48 9.74
CA THR A 61 -2.53 9.91 9.99
C THR A 61 -3.93 10.13 10.56
N PRO A 62 -4.06 10.73 11.76
CA PRO A 62 -5.35 10.98 12.37
C PRO A 62 -6.26 11.81 11.44
N GLY A 63 -7.52 11.40 11.33
CA GLY A 63 -8.51 12.10 10.50
C GLY A 63 -8.43 11.82 8.99
N ASP A 64 -7.60 10.88 8.54
CA ASP A 64 -7.63 10.40 7.16
C ASP A 64 -8.99 9.71 6.87
N ALA A 65 -9.82 10.36 6.07
CA ALA A 65 -11.15 9.89 5.71
C ALA A 65 -11.14 8.62 4.84
N SER A 66 -9.98 8.22 4.32
CA SER A 66 -9.82 6.93 3.64
C SER A 66 -9.76 5.74 4.59
N ARG A 67 -9.75 5.97 5.92
CA ARG A 67 -9.78 4.92 6.96
C ARG A 67 -10.81 5.25 8.04
N SER A 68 -10.96 4.35 9.02
CA SER A 68 -11.90 4.50 10.14
C SER A 68 -11.61 5.70 11.05
N GLY A 69 -10.47 6.38 10.89
CA GLY A 69 -10.04 7.52 11.71
C GLY A 69 -9.31 7.10 12.98
N ASP A 70 -9.44 5.85 13.42
CA ASP A 70 -8.68 5.28 14.55
C ASP A 70 -7.27 4.92 14.13
N THR A 71 -6.30 5.27 14.97
CA THR A 71 -4.90 4.99 14.75
C THR A 71 -4.21 4.58 16.05
N VAL A 72 -3.36 3.56 15.99
CA VAL A 72 -2.53 3.14 17.15
C VAL A 72 -1.37 4.09 17.36
N VAL A 73 -0.63 4.42 16.29
CA VAL A 73 0.48 5.39 16.31
C VAL A 73 0.19 6.50 15.29
N ALA A 74 -0.07 7.70 15.81
CA ALA A 74 -0.29 8.88 14.99
C ALA A 74 1.00 9.27 14.23
N THR A 75 0.90 9.33 12.90
CA THR A 75 2.01 9.74 12.02
C THR A 75 1.64 10.97 11.20
N VAL A 76 2.61 11.87 11.01
CA VAL A 76 2.49 12.99 10.08
C VAL A 76 2.20 12.49 8.65
N GLY A 77 1.41 13.22 7.89
CA GLY A 77 0.93 12.79 6.59
C GLY A 77 2.02 12.48 5.55
N PRO A 78 3.18 13.17 5.50
CA PRO A 78 4.28 12.78 4.62
C PRO A 78 4.88 11.40 4.95
N LEU A 79 4.99 11.06 6.24
CA LEU A 79 5.47 9.74 6.67
C LEU A 79 4.46 8.65 6.28
N ARG A 80 3.17 8.95 6.41
CA ARG A 80 2.10 8.06 5.94
C ARG A 80 2.17 7.85 4.43
N LEU A 81 2.39 8.90 3.65
CA LEU A 81 2.58 8.80 2.21
C LEU A 81 3.81 7.94 1.86
N LEU A 82 4.91 8.11 2.58
CA LEU A 82 6.10 7.29 2.37
C LEU A 82 5.84 5.81 2.64
N LEU A 83 5.12 5.49 3.73
CA LEU A 83 4.68 4.12 4.01
C LEU A 83 3.78 3.59 2.90
N GLU A 84 2.86 4.43 2.38
CA GLU A 84 1.98 4.10 1.26
C GLU A 84 2.75 3.69 0.01
N LEU A 85 3.67 4.54 -0.41
CA LEU A 85 4.53 4.28 -1.54
C LEU A 85 5.39 3.03 -1.30
N ALA A 86 5.93 2.87 -0.09
CA ALA A 86 6.77 1.73 0.26
C ALA A 86 6.04 0.39 0.16
N VAL A 87 4.79 0.28 0.62
CA VAL A 87 4.04 -0.98 0.51
C VAL A 87 3.59 -1.23 -0.93
N PHE A 88 3.03 -0.23 -1.61
CA PHE A 88 2.53 -0.40 -2.96
C PHE A 88 3.66 -0.72 -3.95
N PHE A 89 4.66 0.16 -4.05
CA PHE A 89 5.77 -0.03 -4.96
C PHE A 89 6.75 -1.09 -4.47
N GLY A 90 6.86 -1.31 -3.16
CA GLY A 90 7.60 -2.45 -2.62
C GLY A 90 6.99 -3.78 -3.02
N GLY A 91 5.66 -3.91 -3.05
CA GLY A 91 4.98 -5.10 -3.56
C GLY A 91 5.29 -5.33 -5.04
N ALA A 92 5.18 -4.28 -5.87
CA ALA A 92 5.56 -4.38 -7.28
C ALA A 92 7.03 -4.76 -7.48
N ALA A 93 7.96 -4.14 -6.74
CA ALA A 93 9.38 -4.45 -6.78
C ALA A 93 9.66 -5.89 -6.32
N ALA A 94 8.98 -6.37 -5.28
CA ALA A 94 9.08 -7.73 -4.78
C ALA A 94 8.67 -8.75 -5.86
N ALA A 95 7.55 -8.51 -6.54
CA ALA A 95 7.12 -9.33 -7.67
C ALA A 95 8.13 -9.30 -8.84
N TYR A 96 8.69 -8.13 -9.15
CA TYR A 96 9.68 -7.97 -10.21
C TYR A 96 10.94 -8.80 -9.95
N VAL A 97 11.50 -8.69 -8.74
CA VAL A 97 12.71 -9.43 -8.33
C VAL A 97 12.43 -10.93 -8.22
N ALA A 98 11.20 -11.32 -7.90
CA ALA A 98 10.76 -12.72 -7.93
C ALA A 98 10.50 -13.26 -9.36
N GLY A 99 10.84 -12.51 -10.41
CA GLY A 99 10.76 -12.96 -11.80
C GLY A 99 9.41 -12.73 -12.49
N ALA A 100 8.43 -12.15 -11.79
CA ALA A 100 7.13 -11.79 -12.36
C ALA A 100 7.18 -10.37 -12.98
N GLN A 101 8.11 -10.16 -13.92
CA GLN A 101 8.44 -8.82 -14.43
C GLN A 101 7.27 -8.11 -15.11
N THR A 102 6.58 -8.77 -16.04
CA THR A 102 5.43 -8.19 -16.76
C THR A 102 4.31 -7.76 -15.81
N PRO A 103 3.76 -8.62 -14.93
CA PRO A 103 2.71 -8.20 -14.01
C PRO A 103 3.20 -7.15 -13.00
N ALA A 104 4.48 -7.20 -12.58
CA ALA A 104 5.06 -6.17 -11.72
C ALA A 104 5.10 -4.78 -12.40
N LEU A 105 5.49 -4.72 -13.67
CA LEU A 105 5.50 -3.48 -14.44
C LEU A 105 4.09 -2.94 -14.67
N VAL A 106 3.13 -3.81 -14.99
CA VAL A 106 1.71 -3.43 -15.10
C VAL A 106 1.21 -2.86 -13.78
N LEU A 107 1.47 -3.53 -12.66
CA LEU A 107 1.11 -3.05 -11.33
C LEU A 107 1.74 -1.69 -11.03
N ALA A 108 3.03 -1.50 -11.32
CA ALA A 108 3.72 -0.23 -11.12
C ALA A 108 3.09 0.91 -11.93
N ILE A 109 2.72 0.66 -13.20
CA ILE A 109 2.04 1.65 -14.06
C ILE A 109 0.67 2.01 -13.47
N VAL A 110 -0.11 1.01 -13.06
CA VAL A 110 -1.43 1.22 -12.44
C VAL A 110 -1.29 2.01 -11.14
N LEU A 111 -0.28 1.72 -10.32
CA LEU A 111 0.00 2.46 -9.10
C LEU A 111 0.35 3.93 -9.39
N VAL A 112 1.18 4.21 -10.39
CA VAL A 112 1.49 5.58 -10.81
C VAL A 112 0.22 6.31 -11.26
N ALA A 113 -0.60 5.69 -12.11
CA ALA A 113 -1.85 6.27 -12.58
C ALA A 113 -2.82 6.54 -11.41
N TYR A 114 -2.94 5.61 -10.47
CA TYR A 114 -3.75 5.78 -9.26
C TYR A 114 -3.27 6.96 -8.41
N HIS A 115 -1.96 7.08 -8.16
CA HIS A 115 -1.41 8.19 -7.39
C HIS A 115 -1.57 9.53 -8.11
N ALA A 116 -1.48 9.55 -9.44
CA ALA A 116 -1.73 10.75 -10.25
C ALA A 116 -3.21 11.21 -10.19
N VAL A 117 -4.16 10.27 -10.18
CA VAL A 117 -5.59 10.59 -10.03
C VAL A 117 -5.92 11.02 -8.60
N SER A 118 -5.17 10.55 -7.61
CA SER A 118 -5.36 10.83 -6.18
C SER A 118 -4.45 11.95 -5.62
N LEU A 119 -3.97 12.86 -6.49
CA LEU A 119 -3.13 14.00 -6.10
C LEU A 119 -3.79 14.92 -5.07
N ASP A 120 -5.12 15.00 -5.06
CA ASP A 120 -5.91 15.71 -4.05
C ASP A 120 -5.65 15.16 -2.64
N ARG A 121 -5.60 13.84 -2.50
CA ARG A 121 -5.31 13.15 -1.25
C ARG A 121 -3.84 13.28 -0.87
N ILE A 122 -2.93 13.15 -1.83
CA ILE A 122 -1.49 13.35 -1.61
C ILE A 122 -1.23 14.77 -1.10
N GLY A 123 -1.83 15.78 -1.72
CA GLY A 123 -1.71 17.16 -1.29
C GLY A 123 -2.26 17.41 0.12
N TRP A 124 -3.32 16.71 0.52
CA TRP A 124 -3.81 16.76 1.90
C TRP A 124 -2.81 16.14 2.88
N LEU A 125 -2.30 14.95 2.60
CA LEU A 125 -1.27 14.30 3.43
C LEU A 125 0.00 15.15 3.56
N LEU A 126 0.41 15.87 2.52
CA LEU A 126 1.60 16.73 2.62
C LEU A 126 1.42 17.97 3.49
N ARG A 127 0.18 18.38 3.77
CA ARG A 127 -0.16 19.57 4.56
C ARG A 127 -0.52 19.25 6.02
N ASN A 128 -0.62 17.97 6.37
CA ASN A 128 -1.12 17.44 7.63
C ASN A 128 -0.09 16.53 8.31
#